data_AF-A0A3Q0J3Q8-F1
#
_entry.id   AF-A0A3Q0J3Q8-F1
#
_cell.length_a   1.000
_cell.length_b   1.000
_cell.length_c   1.000
_cell.angle_alpha   90.00
_cell.angle_beta   90.00
_cell.angle_gamma   90.00
#
_symmetry.space_group_name_H-M   'P 1'
#
loop_
_entity.id
_entity.type
_entity.pdbx_description
1 polymer ?
#
loop_
_entity_poly.entity_id
_entity_poly.type
_entity_poly.pdbx_seq_one_letter_code
_entity_poly.pdbx_strand_id
1 'polypeptide(L)' 'MELIGLLLLTTLLLCLISIYRWATGSLDYWQKRGIPYVPALPAVGNFWSVLSGRICQAHLYRDLYHRFPGLFGSHQ' A
#
# COMPACT_ATOMS: atom_id res chain seq x y z
N MET A 1 15.87 -35.49 4.33
CA MET A 1 14.76 -34.97 3.50
C MET A 1 13.91 -34.02 4.34
N GLU A 2 13.38 -34.47 5.49
CA GLU A 2 12.60 -33.65 6.44
C GLU A 2 13.27 -32.35 6.92
N LEU A 3 14.54 -32.41 7.35
CA LEU A 3 15.27 -31.23 7.83
C LEU A 3 15.47 -30.16 6.75
N ILE A 4 15.73 -30.59 5.52
CA ILE A 4 15.92 -29.68 4.38
C ILE A 4 14.59 -28.97 4.05
N GLY A 5 13.48 -29.71 4.07
CA GLY A 5 12.14 -29.14 3.89
C GLY A 5 11.81 -28.07 4.95
N LEU A 6 12.11 -28.35 6.21
CA LEU A 6 11.91 -27.40 7.32
C LEU A 6 12.76 -26.13 7.17
N LEU A 7 14.03 -26.28 6.75
CA LEU A 7 14.93 -25.15 6.51
C LEU A 7 14.45 -24.26 5.36
N LEU A 8 13.97 -24.86 4.27
CA LEU A 8 13.42 -24.11 3.15
C LEU A 8 12.15 -23.36 3.54
N LEU A 9 11.24 -24.00 4.28
CA LEU A 9 10.00 -23.38 4.76
C LEU A 9 10.27 -22.19 5.68
N THR A 10 11.14 -22.37 6.68
CA THR A 10 11.48 -21.31 7.63
C THR A 10 12.19 -20.13 6.95
N THR A 11 13.10 -20.41 6.01
CA THR A 11 13.77 -19.37 5.20
C THR A 11 12.77 -18.60 4.34
N LEU A 12 11.84 -19.30 3.68
CA LEU A 12 10.80 -18.69 2.87
C LEU A 12 9.90 -17.78 3.72
N LEU A 13 9.45 -18.25 4.89
CA LEU A 13 8.64 -17.46 5.82
C LEU A 13 9.39 -16.21 6.28
N LEU A 14 10.66 -16.33 6.66
CA LEU A 14 11.47 -15.20 7.10
C LEU A 14 11.65 -14.17 5.97
N CYS A 15 11.85 -14.63 4.74
CA CYS A 15 11.94 -13.79 3.56
C CYS A 15 10.62 -13.02 3.32
N LEU A 16 9.47 -13.70 3.35
CA LEU A 16 8.16 -13.08 3.18
C LEU A 16 7.86 -12.03 4.26
N ILE A 17 8.16 -12.33 5.53
CA ILE A 17 8.00 -11.37 6.64
C ILE A 17 8.89 -10.14 6.42
N SER A 18 10.14 -10.35 6.01
CA SER A 18 11.09 -9.25 5.78
C SER A 18 10.63 -8.35 4.63
N ILE A 19 10.18 -8.94 3.52
CA ILE A 19 9.62 -8.22 2.38
C ILE A 19 8.36 -7.45 2.78
N TYR A 20 7.45 -8.08 3.53
CA TYR A 20 6.24 -7.42 4.02
C TYR A 20 6.56 -6.20 4.90
N ARG A 21 7.51 -6.34 5.83
CA ARG A 21 7.94 -5.23 6.70
C ARG A 21 8.61 -4.11 5.92
N TRP A 22 9.47 -4.44 4.96
CA TRP A 22 10.09 -3.46 4.07
C TRP A 22 9.03 -2.71 3.25
N ALA A 23 8.05 -3.43 2.69
CA ALA A 23 7.00 -2.86 1.85
C ALA A 23 5.96 -2.02 2.63
N THR A 24 5.78 -2.28 3.93
CA THR A 24 4.83 -1.54 4.78
C THR A 24 5.48 -0.43 5.60
N GLY A 25 6.80 -0.45 5.79
CA GLY A 25 7.51 0.48 6.66
C GLY A 25 7.48 1.96 6.24
N SER A 26 7.15 2.27 4.99
CA SER A 26 7.01 3.64 4.49
C SER A 26 5.56 4.13 4.40
N LEU A 27 4.57 3.25 4.62
CA LEU A 27 3.14 3.56 4.43
C LEU A 27 2.57 4.50 5.51
N ASP A 28 3.28 4.69 6.61
CA ASP A 28 2.89 5.55 7.72
C ASP A 28 3.38 7.02 7.58
N TYR A 29 4.01 7.37 6.45
CA TYR A 29 4.58 8.70 6.23
C TYR A 29 3.57 9.84 6.44
N TRP A 30 2.36 9.71 5.87
CA TRP A 30 1.30 10.71 5.95
C TRP A 30 0.61 10.68 7.32
N GLN A 31 0.40 9.48 7.86
CA GLN A 31 -0.14 9.26 9.20
C GLN A 31 0.69 10.00 10.26
N LYS A 32 2.02 9.85 10.23
CA LYS A 32 2.96 10.51 11.15
C LYS A 32 2.91 12.04 11.09
N ARG A 33 2.38 12.61 10.00
CA ARG A 33 2.28 14.07 9.77
C ARG A 33 0.87 14.61 10.01
N GLY A 34 -0.06 13.76 10.42
CA GLY A 34 -1.47 14.15 10.58
C GLY A 34 -2.16 14.53 9.26
N ILE A 35 -1.58 14.14 8.12
CA ILE A 35 -2.15 14.42 6.80
C ILE A 35 -3.16 13.32 6.47
N PRO A 36 -4.43 13.67 6.14
CA PRO A 36 -5.42 12.69 5.71
C PRO A 36 -4.92 11.85 4.53
N TYR A 37 -5.09 10.54 4.61
CA TYR A 37 -4.58 9.60 3.62
C TYR A 37 -5.51 8.39 3.43
N VAL A 38 -5.35 7.70 2.30
CA VAL A 38 -5.98 6.39 2.07
C VAL A 38 -4.95 5.30 2.42
N PRO A 39 -5.30 4.32 3.26
CA PRO A 39 -4.42 3.20 3.58
C PRO A 39 -4.02 2.42 2.32
N ALA A 40 -2.72 2.32 2.10
CA ALA A 40 -2.15 1.66 0.93
C ALA A 40 -2.01 0.14 1.15
N LEU A 41 -2.14 -0.64 0.06
CA LEU A 41 -1.81 -2.06 0.10
C LEU A 41 -0.28 -2.25 0.14
N PRO A 42 0.23 -3.28 0.84
CA PRO A 42 1.65 -3.63 0.81
C PRO A 42 2.13 -3.82 -0.65
N ALA A 43 3.32 -3.29 -0.96
CA ALA A 43 4.00 -3.32 -2.27
C ALA A 43 3.31 -2.58 -3.43
N VAL A 44 1.97 -2.57 -3.51
CA VAL A 44 1.23 -1.94 -4.62
C VAL A 44 0.79 -0.51 -4.31
N GLY A 45 0.62 -0.19 -3.03
CA GLY A 45 0.10 1.10 -2.60
C GLY A 45 -1.39 1.29 -2.94
N ASN A 46 -1.77 2.55 -3.21
CA ASN A 46 -3.14 2.93 -3.55
C ASN A 46 -3.49 2.74 -5.04
N PHE A 47 -2.56 2.20 -5.84
CA PHE A 47 -2.70 2.09 -7.30
C PHE A 47 -3.31 0.77 -7.78
N TRP A 48 -3.70 -0.13 -6.87
CA TRP A 48 -4.20 -1.45 -7.25
C TRP A 48 -5.38 -1.39 -8.21
N SER A 49 -6.31 -0.46 -8.01
CA SER A 49 -7.46 -0.27 -8.91
C SER A 49 -7.06 0.16 -10.33
N VAL A 50 -5.94 0.87 -10.48
CA VAL A 50 -5.36 1.26 -11.77
C VAL A 50 -4.61 0.09 -12.41
N LEU A 51 -3.74 -0.58 -11.64
CA LEU A 51 -2.96 -1.72 -12.15
C LEU A 51 -3.83 -2.92 -12.51
N SER A 52 -4.93 -3.15 -11.78
CA SER A 52 -5.92 -4.18 -12.11
C SER A 52 -6.86 -3.79 -13.25
N GLY A 53 -6.70 -2.59 -13.84
CA GLY A 53 -7.53 -2.09 -14.94
C GLY A 53 -8.97 -1.77 -14.55
N ARG A 54 -9.32 -1.74 -13.25
CA ARG A 54 -10.67 -1.43 -12.77
C ARG A 54 -11.04 0.03 -13.01
N ILE A 55 -10.08 0.94 -12.85
CA ILE A 55 -10.23 2.37 -13.11
C ILE A 55 -9.00 2.91 -13.83
N CYS A 56 -9.14 3.99 -14.59
CA CYS A 56 -7.99 4.73 -15.10
C CYS A 56 -7.38 5.63 -14.01
N GLN A 57 -6.16 6.09 -14.23
CA GLN A 57 -5.44 6.95 -13.27
C GLN A 57 -6.20 8.26 -12.96
N ALA A 58 -6.87 8.85 -13.95
CA ALA A 58 -7.65 10.07 -13.76
C ALA A 58 -8.82 9.88 -12.78
N HIS A 59 -9.48 8.71 -12.82
CA HIS A 59 -10.52 8.37 -11.86
C HIS A 59 -9.97 8.26 -10.43
N LEU A 60 -8.80 7.64 -10.26
CA LEU A 60 -8.14 7.54 -8.94
C LEU A 60 -7.90 8.92 -8.32
N TYR A 61 -7.39 9.87 -9.11
CA TYR A 61 -7.13 11.24 -8.62
C TYR A 61 -8.42 12.02 -8.32
N ARG A 62 -9.45 11.88 -9.17
CA ARG A 62 -10.76 12.48 -8.92
C ARG A 62 -11.34 12.00 -7.59
N ASP A 63 -11.30 10.69 -7.36
CA ASP A 63 -11.85 10.09 -6.14
C ASP A 63 -11.04 10.53 -4.90
N LEU A 64 -9.70 10.68 -5.02
CA LEU A 64 -8.85 11.22 -3.97
C LEU A 64 -9.19 12.69 -3.64
N TYR A 65 -9.42 13.50 -4.66
CA TYR A 65 -9.78 14.92 -4.53
C TYR A 65 -11.11 15.09 -3.77
N HIS A 66 -12.14 14.34 -4.16
CA HIS A 66 -13.44 14.39 -3.47
C HIS A 66 -13.40 13.80 -2.07
N ARG A 67 -12.48 12.88 -1.78
CA ARG A 67 -12.36 12.27 -0.46
C ARG A 67 -11.74 13.20 0.59
N PHE A 68 -10.95 14.18 0.16
CA PHE A 68 -10.27 15.13 1.05
C PHE A 68 -10.46 16.58 0.57
N PRO A 69 -11.69 17.13 0.61
CA PRO A 69 -12.00 18.42 -0.01
C PRO A 69 -11.21 19.60 0.60
N GLY A 70 -10.96 19.58 1.91
CA GLY A 70 -10.16 20.58 2.60
C GLY A 70 -8.65 20.47 2.38
N LEU A 71 -8.15 19.34 1.87
CA LEU A 71 -6.72 19.12 1.66
C LEU A 71 -6.22 19.79 0.37
N PHE A 72 -7.07 19.84 -0.66
CA PHE A 72 -6.71 20.35 -1.98
C PHE A 72 -7.37 21.68 -2.33
N GLY A 73 -7.91 22.39 -1.33
CA GLY A 73 -8.58 23.68 -1.54
C GLY A 73 -9.85 23.56 -2.39
N SER A 74 -10.50 22.39 -2.40
CA SER A 74 -11.75 22.23 -3.13
C SER A 74 -12.89 22.81 -2.30
N HIS A 75 -13.32 24.01 -2.65
CA HIS A 75 -14.61 24.54 -2.24
C HIS A 75 -15.66 23.89 -3.14
N GLN A 76 -16.26 22.78 -2.68
CA GLN A 76 -17.59 22.37 -3.19
C GLN A 76 -18.65 23.27 -2.57
#